data_AF-A0A5E6M654-F1
#
_entry.id   AF-A0A5E6M654-F1
#
_cell.length_a   1.000
_cell.length_b   1.000
_cell.length_c   1.000
_cell.angle_alpha   90.00
_cell.angle_beta   90.00
_cell.angle_gamma   90.00
#
_symmetry.space_group_name_H-M   'P 1'
#
loop_
_entity.id
_entity.type
_entity.pdbx_description
1 polymer ?
#
loop_
_entity_poly.entity_id
_entity_poly.type
_entity_poly.pdbx_seq_one_letter_code
_entity_poly.pdbx_strand_id
1 'polypeptide(L)'
;MEETDTVRSFEQAFRCSLALYCPGRYAVRLREAGKGQLVPHSLVEAPNEDQLHVFGGNQVRAMGHAVEELALHSEGGELIVLFPDLDAFSPLRERYAQLAKKPCRVRVWAPGTPPKRCSKIDFVVSVHPRLAKYRLYLFSGVGRSALVCCKQLGRAKGNGEREPLACQERYVGFCSFDPYVVESVRWRFNLLSCGLEKLVRHWEGFFPLPTPPLRAINDFVKSQWMRTSGVFGGLS
;
A
#
# COMPACT_ATOMS: atom_id res chain seq x y z
N MET A 1 30.27 1.36 1.86
CA MET A 1 29.97 0.59 0.63
C MET A 1 28.97 -0.54 0.89
N GLU A 2 28.78 -1.01 2.14
CA GLU A 2 27.81 -2.07 2.49
C GLU A 2 26.32 -1.63 2.53
N GLU A 3 26.05 -0.37 2.83
CA GLU A 3 24.67 0.13 3.04
C GLU A 3 23.82 0.07 1.75
N THR A 4 24.42 0.36 0.58
CA THR A 4 23.75 0.31 -0.72
C THR A 4 23.43 -1.11 -1.20
N ASP A 5 24.27 -2.08 -0.87
CA ASP A 5 24.04 -3.50 -1.24
C ASP A 5 22.93 -4.12 -0.38
N THR A 6 22.85 -3.69 0.88
CA THR A 6 21.82 -4.16 1.82
C THR A 6 20.42 -3.65 1.39
N VAL A 7 20.30 -2.37 1.01
CA VAL A 7 19.03 -1.78 0.50
C VAL A 7 18.58 -2.45 -0.79
N ARG A 8 19.49 -2.66 -1.76
CA ARG A 8 19.18 -3.34 -3.03
C ARG A 8 18.69 -4.78 -2.83
N SER A 9 19.25 -5.49 -1.86
CA SER A 9 18.78 -6.85 -1.53
C SER A 9 17.37 -6.87 -0.92
N PHE A 10 17.01 -5.84 -0.15
CA PHE A 10 15.72 -5.74 0.53
C PHE A 10 14.58 -5.33 -0.43
N GLU A 11 14.85 -4.37 -1.32
CA GLU A 11 13.94 -4.03 -2.42
C GLU A 11 13.72 -5.23 -3.35
N GLN A 12 14.79 -5.96 -3.68
CA GLN A 12 14.69 -7.16 -4.50
C GLN A 12 13.84 -8.24 -3.80
N ALA A 13 14.02 -8.45 -2.50
CA ALA A 13 13.19 -9.35 -1.72
C ALA A 13 11.70 -8.96 -1.76
N PHE A 14 11.40 -7.66 -1.62
CA PHE A 14 10.03 -7.15 -1.78
C PHE A 14 9.44 -7.51 -3.15
N ARG A 15 10.18 -7.25 -4.23
CA ARG A 15 9.74 -7.52 -5.61
C ARG A 15 9.53 -9.01 -5.85
N CYS A 16 10.43 -9.86 -5.36
CA CYS A 16 10.30 -11.31 -5.41
C CYS A 16 9.05 -11.79 -4.66
N SER A 17 8.82 -11.30 -3.43
CA SER A 17 7.61 -11.63 -2.66
C SER A 17 6.34 -11.14 -3.36
N LEU A 18 6.34 -9.93 -3.91
CA LEU A 18 5.19 -9.38 -4.63
C LEU A 18 4.75 -10.27 -5.80
N ALA A 19 5.72 -10.77 -6.58
CA ALA A 19 5.46 -11.66 -7.71
C ALA A 19 4.80 -12.98 -7.29
N LEU A 20 5.09 -13.50 -6.08
CA LEU A 20 4.46 -14.70 -5.54
C LEU A 20 2.97 -14.47 -5.19
N TYR A 21 2.64 -13.30 -4.65
CA TYR A 21 1.27 -12.98 -4.23
C TYR A 21 0.38 -12.45 -5.35
N CYS A 22 0.97 -11.87 -6.40
CA CYS A 22 0.23 -11.33 -7.54
C CYS A 22 1.03 -11.48 -8.84
N PRO A 23 1.08 -12.69 -9.44
CA PRO A 23 1.83 -12.93 -10.67
C PRO A 23 1.16 -12.19 -11.83
N GLY A 24 1.92 -11.24 -12.41
CA GLY A 24 1.50 -10.35 -13.49
C GLY A 24 0.23 -9.55 -13.17
N ARG A 25 0.34 -8.25 -12.85
CA ARG A 25 -0.74 -7.27 -13.07
C ARG A 25 -0.33 -5.84 -12.74
N TYR A 26 -0.87 -4.96 -13.56
CA TYR A 26 -0.27 -3.69 -13.90
C TYR A 26 -0.76 -2.53 -13.02
N ALA A 27 0.13 -2.03 -12.17
CA ALA A 27 -0.05 -0.72 -11.58
C ALA A 27 0.06 0.34 -12.68
N VAL A 28 -0.77 1.37 -12.61
CA VAL A 28 -0.69 2.49 -13.57
C VAL A 28 0.21 3.54 -12.95
N ARG A 29 1.43 3.67 -13.45
CA ARG A 29 2.32 4.77 -13.05
C ARG A 29 1.70 6.09 -13.46
N LEU A 30 1.70 7.06 -12.55
CA LEU A 30 1.25 8.42 -12.80
C LEU A 30 2.45 9.33 -13.05
N ARG A 31 2.24 10.38 -13.84
CA ARG A 31 3.19 11.49 -13.98
C ARG A 31 2.45 12.82 -13.88
N GLU A 32 3.18 13.88 -13.56
CA GLU A 32 2.66 15.24 -13.64
C GLU A 32 2.73 15.75 -15.09
N ALA A 33 1.63 16.31 -15.59
CA ALA A 33 1.52 16.91 -16.93
C ALA A 33 1.55 18.46 -16.92
N GLY A 34 1.76 19.06 -15.74
CA GLY A 34 1.75 20.51 -15.49
C GLY A 34 0.61 20.94 -14.56
N LYS A 35 0.81 22.04 -13.82
CA LYS A 35 -0.14 22.60 -12.83
C LYS A 35 -0.65 21.58 -11.80
N GLY A 36 0.17 20.60 -11.39
CA GLY A 36 -0.23 19.56 -10.44
C GLY A 36 -1.18 18.49 -11.01
N GLN A 37 -1.47 18.50 -12.31
CA GLN A 37 -2.37 17.52 -12.92
C GLN A 37 -1.64 16.19 -13.12
N LEU A 38 -2.15 15.13 -12.51
CA LEU A 38 -1.67 13.77 -12.74
C LEU A 38 -2.35 13.12 -13.94
N VAL A 39 -1.55 12.46 -14.77
CA VAL A 39 -2.00 11.68 -15.93
C VAL A 39 -1.38 10.28 -15.89
N PRO A 40 -2.06 9.26 -16.43
CA PRO A 40 -1.47 7.94 -16.59
C PRO A 40 -0.25 8.00 -17.53
N HIS A 41 0.82 7.28 -17.17
CA HIS A 41 2.06 7.23 -17.94
C HIS A 41 2.29 5.85 -18.57
N SER A 42 2.39 4.82 -17.74
CA SER A 42 2.77 3.47 -18.17
C SER A 42 2.14 2.41 -17.27
N LEU A 43 1.92 1.23 -17.83
CA LEU A 43 1.64 0.01 -17.08
C LEU A 43 2.96 -0.57 -16.57
N VAL A 44 3.02 -0.90 -15.29
CA VAL A 44 4.20 -1.50 -14.66
C VAL A 44 3.80 -2.73 -13.87
N GLU A 45 4.64 -3.78 -13.92
CA GLU A 45 4.38 -5.03 -13.20
C GLU A 45 4.63 -4.91 -11.70
N ALA A 46 5.60 -4.06 -11.30
CA ALA A 46 5.88 -3.71 -9.93
C ALA A 46 5.95 -2.19 -9.79
N PRO A 47 5.51 -1.61 -8.66
CA PRO A 47 5.64 -0.19 -8.43
C PRO A 47 7.12 0.20 -8.32
N ASN A 48 7.46 1.31 -8.94
CA ASN A 48 8.72 1.98 -8.65
C ASN A 48 8.64 2.68 -7.30
N GLU A 49 9.75 2.64 -6.57
CA GLU A 49 9.92 3.40 -5.33
C GLU A 49 9.65 4.90 -5.55
N ASP A 50 9.00 5.51 -4.55
CA ASP A 50 8.71 6.94 -4.43
C ASP A 50 7.92 7.56 -5.60
N GLN A 51 7.30 6.72 -6.43
CA GLN A 51 6.45 7.15 -7.53
C GLN A 51 4.99 6.83 -7.25
N LEU A 52 4.11 7.75 -7.66
CA LEU A 52 2.68 7.56 -7.54
C LEU A 52 2.16 6.58 -8.59
N HIS A 53 1.35 5.65 -8.12
CA HIS A 53 0.70 4.65 -8.95
C HIS A 53 -0.78 4.53 -8.57
N VAL A 54 -1.56 3.99 -9.51
CA VAL A 54 -2.90 3.49 -9.24
C VAL A 54 -2.87 1.98 -9.19
N PHE A 55 -3.42 1.44 -8.11
CA PHE A 55 -3.48 0.02 -7.80
C PHE A 55 -4.93 -0.45 -7.69
N GLY A 56 -5.16 -1.73 -8.01
CA GLY A 56 -6.36 -2.43 -7.56
C GLY A 56 -6.17 -2.99 -6.14
N GLY A 57 -7.27 -3.38 -5.49
CA GLY A 57 -7.23 -3.91 -4.12
C GLY A 57 -6.34 -5.14 -3.94
N ASN A 58 -6.29 -6.04 -4.93
CA ASN A 58 -5.44 -7.22 -4.87
C ASN A 58 -3.94 -6.86 -4.87
N GLN A 59 -3.54 -5.84 -5.65
CA GLN A 59 -2.16 -5.36 -5.65
C GLN A 59 -1.79 -4.76 -4.31
N VAL A 60 -2.65 -3.93 -3.71
CA VAL A 60 -2.41 -3.36 -2.37
C VAL A 60 -2.25 -4.45 -1.31
N ARG A 61 -3.08 -5.49 -1.36
CA ARG A 61 -2.97 -6.64 -0.44
C ARG A 61 -1.67 -7.41 -0.65
N ALA A 62 -1.30 -7.69 -1.91
CA ALA A 62 -0.06 -8.39 -2.24
C ALA A 62 1.19 -7.61 -1.79
N MET A 63 1.20 -6.29 -1.98
CA MET A 63 2.26 -5.41 -1.46
C MET A 63 2.31 -5.44 0.06
N GLY A 64 1.15 -5.46 0.73
CA GLY A 64 1.09 -5.62 2.19
C GLY A 64 1.70 -6.94 2.67
N HIS A 65 1.37 -8.05 2.02
CA HIS A 65 1.99 -9.34 2.31
C HIS A 65 3.49 -9.33 2.08
N ALA A 66 3.97 -8.68 1.00
CA ALA A 66 5.41 -8.54 0.78
C ALA A 66 6.10 -7.79 1.95
N VAL A 67 5.51 -6.71 2.48
CA VAL A 67 6.05 -6.02 3.68
C VAL A 67 6.01 -6.92 4.92
N GLU A 68 4.93 -7.68 5.12
CA GLU A 68 4.82 -8.64 6.22
C GLU A 68 5.90 -9.73 6.16
N GLU A 69 6.21 -10.24 4.96
CA GLU A 69 7.28 -11.22 4.75
C GLU A 69 8.66 -10.61 5.06
N LEU A 70 8.91 -9.36 4.67
CA LEU A 70 10.15 -8.67 5.03
C LEU A 70 10.31 -8.55 6.55
N ALA A 71 9.22 -8.20 7.25
CA ALA A 71 9.20 -8.14 8.71
C ALA A 71 9.43 -9.53 9.34
N LEU A 72 8.83 -10.57 8.76
CA LEU A 72 8.96 -11.96 9.21
C LEU A 72 10.41 -12.46 9.14
N HIS A 73 11.16 -12.06 8.10
CA HIS A 73 12.55 -12.50 7.87
C HIS A 73 13.59 -11.56 8.49
N SER A 74 13.16 -10.52 9.20
CA SER A 74 14.07 -9.59 9.88
C SER A 74 14.37 -10.04 11.31
N GLU A 75 15.58 -9.71 11.79
CA GLU A 75 16.06 -10.07 13.14
C GLU A 75 15.48 -9.16 14.25
N GLY A 76 14.62 -8.21 13.87
CA GLY A 76 13.94 -7.29 14.77
C GLY A 76 13.30 -6.13 14.00
N GLY A 77 12.60 -5.26 14.72
CA GLY A 77 11.96 -4.07 14.16
C GLY A 77 10.53 -3.87 14.63
N GLU A 78 9.81 -2.97 13.96
CA GLU A 78 8.38 -2.73 14.15
C GLU A 78 7.64 -2.84 12.82
N LEU A 79 6.58 -3.64 12.81
CA LEU A 79 5.59 -3.71 11.73
C LEU A 79 4.34 -2.96 12.18
N ILE A 80 3.96 -1.93 11.44
CA ILE A 80 2.72 -1.16 11.63
C ILE A 80 1.80 -1.42 10.44
N VAL A 81 0.55 -1.78 10.73
CA VAL A 81 -0.47 -1.98 9.69
C VAL A 81 -1.77 -1.25 10.04
N LEU A 82 -2.28 -0.50 9.07
CA LEU A 82 -3.56 0.21 9.18
C LEU A 82 -4.68 -0.53 8.45
N PHE A 83 -5.69 -0.94 9.21
CA PHE A 83 -6.92 -1.52 8.71
C PHE A 83 -8.06 -0.48 8.73
N PRO A 84 -9.07 -0.63 7.85
CA PRO A 84 -10.25 0.24 7.85
C PRO A 84 -11.04 0.15 9.17
N ASP A 85 -11.06 -1.03 9.79
CA ASP A 85 -11.68 -1.37 11.06
C ASP A 85 -11.10 -2.69 11.59
N LEU A 86 -11.35 -3.01 12.86
CA LEU A 86 -10.88 -4.24 13.48
C LEU A 86 -11.64 -5.50 13.03
N ASP A 87 -12.80 -5.35 12.40
CA ASP A 87 -13.52 -6.47 11.78
C ASP A 87 -12.73 -7.00 10.58
N ALA A 88 -12.13 -6.11 9.78
CA ALA A 88 -11.22 -6.45 8.70
C ALA A 88 -9.91 -7.11 9.18
N PHE A 89 -9.48 -6.83 10.41
CA PHE A 89 -8.33 -7.49 11.04
C PHE A 89 -8.65 -8.90 11.54
N SER A 90 -9.89 -9.15 11.98
CA SER A 90 -10.28 -10.40 12.65
C SER A 90 -9.87 -11.69 11.92
N PRO A 91 -10.06 -11.82 10.60
CA PRO A 91 -9.63 -13.01 9.84
C PRO A 91 -8.11 -13.21 9.81
N LEU A 92 -7.33 -12.15 10.03
CA LEU A 92 -5.86 -12.15 9.96
C LEU A 92 -5.19 -12.25 11.33
N ARG A 93 -5.98 -12.29 12.41
CA ARG A 93 -5.50 -12.26 13.80
C ARG A 93 -4.39 -13.28 14.07
N GLU A 94 -4.56 -14.51 13.60
CA GLU A 94 -3.59 -15.59 13.87
C GLU A 94 -2.25 -15.36 13.18
N ARG A 95 -2.27 -14.88 11.93
CA ARG A 95 -1.06 -14.50 11.20
C ARG A 95 -0.30 -13.39 11.92
N TYR A 96 -1.00 -12.35 12.37
CA TYR A 96 -0.36 -11.25 13.10
C TYR A 96 0.12 -11.66 14.49
N ALA A 97 -0.58 -12.59 15.15
CA ALA A 97 -0.11 -13.17 16.41
C ALA A 97 1.16 -14.01 16.22
N GLN A 98 1.34 -14.67 15.08
CA GLN A 98 2.60 -15.35 14.74
C GLN A 98 3.72 -14.36 14.45
N LEU A 99 3.45 -13.29 13.69
CA LEU A 99 4.42 -12.21 13.45
C LEU A 99 4.89 -11.59 14.78
N ALA A 100 3.98 -11.36 15.72
CA ALA A 100 4.28 -10.80 17.04
C ALA A 100 5.02 -11.76 17.99
N LYS A 101 5.28 -13.02 17.60
CA LYS A 101 6.13 -13.95 18.37
C LYS A 101 7.62 -13.80 18.03
N LYS A 102 7.96 -13.17 16.91
CA LYS A 102 9.33 -12.89 16.48
C LYS A 102 9.89 -11.66 17.23
N PRO A 103 11.19 -11.34 17.11
CA PRO A 103 11.74 -10.07 17.63
C PRO A 103 11.16 -8.80 16.96
N CYS A 104 10.16 -8.94 16.08
CA CYS A 104 9.39 -7.84 15.50
C CYS A 104 8.22 -7.45 16.41
N ARG A 105 8.16 -6.18 16.82
CA ARG A 105 6.95 -5.60 17.42
C ARG A 105 5.88 -5.45 16.34
N VAL A 106 4.64 -5.77 16.67
CA VAL A 106 3.51 -5.65 15.73
C VAL A 106 2.50 -4.68 16.30
N ARG A 107 2.19 -3.66 15.50
CA ARG A 107 1.24 -2.61 15.85
C ARG A 107 0.14 -2.55 14.81
N VAL A 108 -1.11 -2.62 15.26
CA VAL A 108 -2.30 -2.61 14.41
C VAL A 108 -3.08 -1.35 14.69
N TRP A 109 -3.35 -0.57 13.66
CA TRP A 109 -4.15 0.64 13.74
C TRP A 109 -5.48 0.38 13.08
N ALA A 110 -6.57 0.61 13.80
CA ALA A 110 -7.92 0.48 13.26
C ALA A 110 -8.95 0.99 14.27
N PRO A 111 -10.08 1.54 13.83
CA PRO A 111 -11.22 1.77 14.70
C PRO A 111 -11.85 0.44 15.15
N GLY A 112 -12.48 0.46 16.32
CA GLY A 112 -13.25 -0.67 16.87
C GLY A 112 -12.70 -1.19 18.20
N THR A 113 -13.16 -2.38 18.61
CA THR A 113 -12.76 -3.00 19.87
C THR A 113 -11.65 -4.04 19.63
N PRO A 114 -10.47 -3.92 20.25
CA PRO A 114 -9.39 -4.90 20.14
C PRO A 114 -9.87 -6.32 20.47
N PRO A 115 -9.56 -7.32 19.64
CA PRO A 115 -9.94 -8.70 19.92
C PRO A 115 -9.23 -9.21 21.18
N LYS A 116 -9.95 -9.99 21.98
CA LYS A 116 -9.39 -10.65 23.17
C LYS A 116 -8.25 -11.60 22.77
N ARG A 117 -7.33 -11.86 23.72
CA ARG A 117 -6.19 -12.79 23.58
C ARG A 117 -5.13 -12.40 22.54
N CYS A 118 -4.98 -11.11 22.25
CA CYS A 118 -3.95 -10.57 21.35
C CYS A 118 -2.92 -9.71 22.10
N SER A 119 -2.43 -10.15 23.26
CA SER A 119 -1.59 -9.34 24.16
C SER A 119 -0.21 -8.97 23.61
N LYS A 120 0.26 -9.64 22.56
CA LYS A 120 1.54 -9.34 21.89
C LYS A 120 1.42 -8.32 20.75
N ILE A 121 0.19 -7.92 20.40
CA ILE A 121 -0.08 -6.93 19.36
C ILE A 121 -0.48 -5.63 20.04
N ASP A 122 0.20 -4.54 19.69
CA ASP A 122 -0.14 -3.21 20.14
C ASP A 122 -1.28 -2.65 19.27
N PHE A 123 -2.45 -2.41 19.85
CA PHE A 123 -3.60 -1.88 19.12
C PHE A 123 -3.73 -0.38 19.35
N VAL A 124 -3.65 0.39 18.27
CA VAL A 124 -3.97 1.82 18.27
C VAL A 124 -5.37 2.00 17.69
N VAL A 125 -6.34 2.22 18.57
CA VAL A 125 -7.74 2.37 18.18
C VAL A 125 -7.95 3.74 17.56
N SER A 126 -7.78 3.83 16.25
CA SER A 126 -7.80 5.10 15.52
C SER A 126 -9.21 5.67 15.44
N VAL A 127 -9.42 6.88 15.97
CA VAL A 127 -10.72 7.57 15.96
C VAL A 127 -10.87 8.54 14.78
N HIS A 128 -9.81 8.81 14.02
CA HIS A 128 -9.85 9.84 12.98
C HIS A 128 -10.40 9.28 11.65
N PRO A 129 -11.57 9.76 11.15
CA PRO A 129 -12.25 9.17 9.98
C PRO A 129 -11.44 9.17 8.68
N ARG A 130 -10.46 10.08 8.55
CA ARG A 130 -9.56 10.12 7.38
C ARG A 130 -8.73 8.84 7.24
N LEU A 131 -8.32 8.21 8.34
CA LEU A 131 -7.44 7.03 8.30
C LEU A 131 -8.14 5.80 7.73
N ALA A 132 -9.48 5.71 7.82
CA ALA A 132 -10.25 4.61 7.25
C ALA A 132 -10.09 4.46 5.72
N LYS A 133 -9.77 5.55 5.03
CA LYS A 133 -9.53 5.57 3.57
C LYS A 133 -8.13 5.11 3.19
N TYR A 134 -7.22 4.94 4.14
CA TYR A 134 -5.85 4.56 3.87
C TYR A 134 -5.63 3.07 4.12
N ARG A 135 -4.63 2.54 3.42
CA ARG A 135 -3.97 1.28 3.72
C ARG A 135 -2.51 1.61 3.92
N LEU A 136 -1.98 1.23 5.07
CA LEU A 136 -0.60 1.45 5.44
C LEU A 136 -0.01 0.10 5.83
N TYR A 137 1.10 -0.25 5.21
CA TYR A 137 1.98 -1.33 5.66
C TYR A 137 3.36 -0.73 5.80
N LEU A 138 3.90 -0.76 7.00
CA LEU A 138 5.15 -0.11 7.32
C LEU A 138 5.99 -1.04 8.16
N PHE A 139 7.21 -1.32 7.70
CA PHE A 139 8.22 -2.03 8.47
C PHE A 139 9.42 -1.10 8.69
N SER A 140 9.89 -1.02 9.94
CA SER A 140 11.08 -0.26 10.34
C SER A 140 11.96 -1.13 11.23
N GLY A 141 13.15 -1.49 10.73
CA GLY A 141 14.16 -2.28 11.43
C GLY A 141 15.57 -1.69 11.23
N VAL A 142 16.59 -2.30 11.85
CA VAL A 142 17.97 -1.81 11.75
C VAL A 142 18.46 -1.91 10.30
N GLY A 143 18.70 -0.76 9.66
CA GLY A 143 19.17 -0.67 8.28
C GLY A 143 18.19 -1.15 7.21
N ARG A 144 16.91 -1.39 7.56
CA ARG A 144 15.89 -1.91 6.65
C ARG A 144 14.56 -1.24 6.91
N SER A 145 13.97 -0.65 5.89
CA SER A 145 12.65 -0.03 5.98
C SER A 145 11.86 -0.33 4.72
N ALA A 146 10.54 -0.49 4.88
CA ALA A 146 9.62 -0.64 3.77
C ALA A 146 8.30 0.02 4.12
N LEU A 147 7.72 0.71 3.16
CA LEU A 147 6.47 1.40 3.26
C LEU A 147 5.62 1.09 2.03
N VAL A 148 4.34 0.83 2.27
CA VAL A 148 3.27 0.89 1.28
C VAL A 148 2.21 1.82 1.85
N CYS A 149 2.01 2.96 1.20
CA CYS A 149 1.02 3.96 1.60
C CYS A 149 0.04 4.17 0.46
N CYS A 150 -1.21 3.78 0.68
CA CYS A 150 -2.26 3.83 -0.32
C CYS A 150 -3.51 4.51 0.23
N LYS A 151 -4.19 5.31 -0.60
CA LYS A 151 -5.48 5.94 -0.32
C LYS A 151 -6.52 5.43 -1.30
N GLN A 152 -7.65 5.00 -0.77
CA GLN A 152 -8.79 4.54 -1.54
C GLN A 152 -9.43 5.72 -2.30
N LEU A 153 -9.62 5.54 -3.61
CA LEU A 153 -10.17 6.56 -4.53
C LEU A 153 -11.71 6.50 -4.64
N GLY A 154 -12.34 5.47 -4.06
CA GLY A 154 -13.80 5.29 -4.02
C GLY A 154 -14.22 3.84 -3.77
N ARG A 155 -15.48 3.62 -3.36
CA ARG A 155 -16.13 2.30 -3.36
C ARG A 155 -16.83 2.09 -4.70
N ALA A 156 -16.71 0.92 -5.31
CA ALA A 156 -17.55 0.57 -6.44
C ALA A 156 -19.02 0.55 -5.95
N LYS A 157 -19.90 1.34 -6.56
CA LYS A 157 -21.35 1.14 -6.41
C LYS A 157 -21.67 -0.13 -7.20
N GLY A 158 -21.98 -1.21 -6.49
CA GLY A 158 -22.36 -2.47 -7.11
C GLY A 158 -23.70 -2.31 -7.81
N ASN A 159 -23.68 -2.19 -9.13
CA ASN A 159 -24.84 -2.44 -9.98
C ASN A 159 -24.53 -3.70 -10.79
N GLY A 160 -24.78 -4.87 -10.18
CA GLY A 160 -25.22 -6.12 -10.81
C GLY A 160 -24.53 -6.72 -12.05
N GLU A 161 -23.55 -6.09 -12.69
CA GLU A 161 -23.03 -6.54 -13.98
C GLU A 161 -21.60 -7.07 -13.85
N ARG A 162 -21.43 -8.32 -14.29
CA ARG A 162 -20.15 -9.03 -14.41
C ARG A 162 -19.30 -8.33 -15.49
N GLU A 163 -18.55 -7.32 -15.11
CA GLU A 163 -17.45 -6.82 -15.95
C GLU A 163 -16.15 -7.56 -15.62
N PRO A 164 -15.57 -8.32 -16.56
CA PRO A 164 -14.28 -8.95 -16.37
C PRO A 164 -13.22 -7.84 -16.40
N LEU A 165 -12.47 -7.69 -15.30
CA LEU A 165 -11.51 -6.63 -14.94
C LEU A 165 -12.07 -5.39 -14.21
N ALA A 166 -13.37 -5.32 -13.92
CA ALA A 166 -13.94 -4.34 -12.97
C ALA A 166 -13.81 -4.80 -11.50
N CYS A 167 -12.59 -5.11 -11.07
CA CYS A 167 -12.32 -5.32 -9.65
C CYS A 167 -12.50 -4.00 -8.87
N GLN A 168 -13.48 -4.03 -7.96
CA GLN A 168 -13.25 -3.90 -6.51
C GLN A 168 -12.09 -2.98 -6.10
N GLU A 169 -12.43 -1.87 -5.45
CA GLU A 169 -11.55 -0.94 -4.72
C GLU A 169 -10.27 -0.48 -5.45
N ARG A 170 -10.21 0.81 -5.78
CA ARG A 170 -9.01 1.42 -6.36
C ARG A 170 -8.27 2.27 -5.36
N TYR A 171 -6.96 2.27 -5.48
CA TYR A 171 -6.06 3.00 -4.61
C TYR A 171 -5.09 3.83 -5.43
N VAL A 172 -4.79 5.02 -4.94
CA VAL A 172 -3.58 5.77 -5.33
C VAL A 172 -2.56 5.59 -4.22
N GLY A 173 -1.29 5.46 -4.55
CA GLY A 173 -0.27 5.31 -3.51
C GLY A 173 1.12 5.18 -4.08
N PHE A 174 2.05 4.87 -3.20
CA PHE A 174 3.44 4.59 -3.52
C PHE A 174 3.99 3.55 -2.53
N CYS A 175 5.14 2.99 -2.87
CA CYS A 175 6.00 2.27 -1.93
C CYS A 175 7.33 3.01 -1.77
N SER A 176 7.99 2.82 -0.63
CA SER A 176 9.28 3.43 -0.33
C SER A 176 10.11 2.51 0.57
N PHE A 177 11.41 2.51 0.38
CA PHE A 177 12.41 1.85 1.22
C PHE A 177 13.33 2.87 1.89
N ASP A 178 13.21 4.16 1.54
CA ASP A 178 13.88 5.26 2.22
C ASP A 178 13.42 5.35 3.70
N PRO A 179 14.32 5.15 4.67
CA PRO A 179 13.99 5.24 6.10
C PRO A 179 13.46 6.63 6.49
N TYR A 180 13.90 7.70 5.83
CA TYR A 180 13.38 9.03 6.07
C TYR A 180 11.92 9.11 5.70
N VAL A 181 11.53 8.66 4.49
CA VAL A 181 10.14 8.65 4.04
C VAL A 181 9.27 7.79 4.97
N VAL A 182 9.76 6.61 5.34
CA VAL A 182 9.09 5.66 6.25
C VAL A 182 8.78 6.33 7.59
N GLU A 183 9.78 6.88 8.27
CA GLU A 183 9.59 7.53 9.58
C GLU A 183 8.74 8.81 9.46
N SER A 184 8.90 9.54 8.37
CA SER A 184 8.06 10.70 8.04
C SER A 184 6.58 10.32 7.98
N VAL A 185 6.24 9.25 7.27
CA VAL A 185 4.87 8.76 7.15
C VAL A 185 4.38 8.23 8.50
N ARG A 186 5.16 7.40 9.20
CA ARG A 186 4.84 6.87 10.53
C ARG A 186 4.43 7.97 11.49
N TRP A 187 5.25 9.00 11.64
CA TRP A 187 5.03 10.09 12.59
C TRP A 187 3.69 10.80 12.34
N ARG A 188 3.34 11.03 11.07
CA ARG A 188 2.10 11.74 10.70
C ARG A 188 0.86 10.92 10.91
N PHE A 189 0.95 9.66 10.51
CA PHE A 189 -0.08 8.68 10.73
C PHE A 189 -0.33 8.57 12.25
N ASN A 190 0.72 8.64 13.08
CA ASN A 190 0.60 8.63 14.54
C ASN A 190 -0.11 9.90 15.06
N LEU A 191 0.28 11.09 14.59
CA LEU A 191 -0.41 12.34 14.94
C LEU A 191 -1.90 12.32 14.57
N LEU A 192 -2.24 11.80 13.38
CA LEU A 192 -3.63 11.63 12.96
C LEU A 192 -4.37 10.64 13.85
N SER A 193 -3.72 9.55 14.28
CA SER A 193 -4.33 8.57 15.18
C SER A 193 -4.66 9.16 16.55
N CYS A 194 -3.89 10.15 17.00
CA CYS A 194 -4.08 10.86 18.27
C CYS A 194 -5.03 12.08 18.18
N GLY A 195 -5.64 12.35 17.02
CA GLY A 195 -6.53 13.52 16.84
C GLY A 195 -5.80 14.87 16.86
N LEU A 196 -4.51 14.88 16.45
CA LEU A 196 -3.70 16.09 16.34
C LEU A 196 -3.69 16.61 14.89
N GLU A 197 -4.79 16.48 14.15
CA GLU A 197 -4.84 16.79 12.73
C GLU A 197 -4.58 18.26 12.41
N LYS A 198 -4.84 19.18 13.36
CA LYS A 198 -4.55 20.62 13.19
C LYS A 198 -3.05 20.88 12.99
N LEU A 199 -2.17 20.07 13.58
CA LEU A 199 -0.72 20.12 13.37
C LEU A 199 -0.33 19.54 11.99
N VAL A 200 -1.20 18.71 11.40
CA VAL A 200 -0.99 18.05 10.11
C VAL A 200 -1.55 18.88 8.93
N ARG A 201 -2.40 19.89 9.17
CA ARG A 201 -3.07 20.68 8.11
C ARG A 201 -2.11 21.45 7.18
N HIS A 202 -0.96 21.92 7.67
CA HIS A 202 0.07 22.52 6.81
C HIS A 202 0.78 21.50 5.91
N TRP A 203 0.63 20.22 6.22
CA TRP A 203 1.42 19.16 5.65
C TRP A 203 0.73 18.42 4.49
N GLU A 204 -0.60 18.55 4.34
CA GLU A 204 -1.34 18.08 3.15
C GLU A 204 -0.82 18.66 1.83
N GLY A 205 0.03 19.69 1.84
CA GLY A 205 0.72 20.20 0.65
C GLY A 205 1.89 19.36 0.15
N PHE A 206 2.52 18.50 0.97
CA PHE A 206 3.74 17.76 0.61
C PHE A 206 3.51 16.30 0.21
N PHE A 207 2.54 15.60 0.81
CA PHE A 207 2.09 14.28 0.35
C PHE A 207 0.55 14.16 0.32
N PRO A 208 -0.18 15.07 -0.32
CA PRO A 208 -1.55 14.75 -0.67
C PRO A 208 -1.47 13.57 -1.64
N LEU A 209 -1.88 12.36 -1.20
CA LEU A 209 -2.18 11.32 -2.16
C LEU A 209 -3.36 11.83 -3.01
N PRO A 210 -3.07 12.32 -4.22
CA PRO A 210 -4.01 13.14 -4.96
C PRO A 210 -5.08 12.23 -5.55
N THR A 211 -6.22 12.79 -5.93
CA THR A 211 -7.24 12.01 -6.62
C THR A 211 -7.00 12.15 -8.13
N PRO A 212 -6.37 11.16 -8.80
CA PRO A 212 -6.15 11.25 -10.25
C PRO A 212 -7.48 11.09 -11.01
N PRO A 213 -7.55 11.54 -12.27
CA PRO A 213 -8.74 11.41 -13.11
C PRO A 213 -9.00 9.93 -13.46
N LEU A 214 -9.88 9.28 -12.70
CA LEU A 214 -10.19 7.84 -12.83
C LEU A 214 -10.66 7.43 -14.23
N ARG A 215 -11.35 8.32 -14.96
CA ARG A 215 -11.76 8.07 -16.35
C ARG A 215 -10.55 7.94 -17.27
N ALA A 216 -9.62 8.89 -17.22
CA ALA A 216 -8.40 8.84 -18.02
C ALA A 216 -7.56 7.58 -17.71
N ILE A 217 -7.52 7.15 -16.45
CA ILE A 217 -6.86 5.89 -16.06
C ILE A 217 -7.55 4.67 -16.70
N ASN A 218 -8.89 4.64 -16.73
CA ASN A 218 -9.64 3.57 -17.38
C ASN A 218 -9.37 3.49 -18.87
N ASP A 219 -9.44 4.64 -19.54
CA ASP A 219 -9.25 4.73 -20.98
C ASP A 219 -7.82 4.32 -21.34
N PHE A 220 -6.85 4.74 -20.53
CA PHE A 220 -5.47 4.30 -20.66
C PHE A 220 -5.34 2.78 -20.54
N VAL A 221 -5.84 2.18 -19.45
CA VAL A 221 -5.77 0.73 -19.24
C VAL A 221 -6.42 -0.01 -20.43
N LYS A 222 -7.64 0.36 -20.82
CA LYS A 222 -8.34 -0.23 -21.98
C LYS A 222 -7.51 -0.15 -23.26
N SER A 223 -6.88 1.00 -23.54
CA SER A 223 -6.05 1.18 -24.73
C SER A 223 -4.84 0.25 -24.77
N GLN A 224 -4.24 -0.04 -23.61
CA GLN A 224 -3.08 -0.94 -23.51
C GLN A 224 -3.51 -2.40 -23.71
N TRP A 225 -4.64 -2.82 -23.12
CA TRP A 225 -5.20 -4.16 -23.34
C TRP A 225 -5.51 -4.43 -24.81
N MET A 226 -6.11 -3.47 -25.52
CA MET A 226 -6.40 -3.60 -26.96
C MET A 226 -5.12 -3.76 -27.79
N ARG A 227 -4.04 -3.06 -27.42
CA ARG A 227 -2.73 -3.21 -28.07
C ARG A 227 -2.10 -4.57 -27.83
N THR A 228 -2.18 -5.12 -26.61
CA THR A 228 -1.61 -6.44 -26.30
C THR A 228 -2.42 -7.59 -26.91
N SER A 229 -3.74 -7.46 -27.01
CA SER A 229 -4.60 -8.50 -27.61
C SER A 229 -4.53 -8.51 -29.14
N GLY A 230 -4.23 -7.37 -29.78
CA GLY A 230 -4.07 -7.26 -31.23
C GLY A 230 -2.80 -7.92 -31.79
N VAL A 231 -1.80 -8.20 -30.95
CA VAL A 231 -0.53 -8.83 -31.37
C VAL A 231 -0.66 -10.36 -31.51
N PHE A 232 -1.70 -10.98 -30.94
CA PHE A 232 -1.96 -12.42 -31.06
C PHE A 232 -2.92 -12.82 -32.19
N GLY A 233 -3.47 -11.85 -32.95
CA GLY A 233 -4.43 -12.11 -34.03
C GLY A 233 -3.84 -12.18 -35.44
N GLY A 234 -2.52 -12.29 -35.56
CA GLY A 234 -1.79 -12.16 -36.84
C GLY A 234 -0.90 -13.33 -37.19
N LEU A 235 -1.31 -14.57 -36.90
CA LEU A 235 -0.75 -15.76 -37.53
C LEU A 235 -1.81 -16.87 -37.56
N SER A 236 -2.49 -16.98 -38.72
CA SER A 236 -3.01 -18.19 -39.40
C SER A 236 -4.30 -17.85 -40.14
#